data_AF-A0A7X9KH05-F1
#
_entry.id   AF-A0A7X9KH05-F1
#
_cell.length_a   1.000
_cell.length_b   1.000
_cell.length_c   1.000
_cell.angle_alpha   90.00
_cell.angle_beta   90.00
_cell.angle_gamma   90.00
#
_symmetry.space_group_name_H-M   'P 1'
#
loop_
_entity.id
_entity.type
_entity.pdbx_description
1 polymer ?
#
loop_
_entity_poly.entity_id
_entity_poly.type
_entity_poly.pdbx_seq_one_letter_code
_entity_poly.pdbx_strand_id
1 'polypeptide(L)'
;MTIGASHDTTFSRAAQRVLEHLSTTSGLGSWAVCRADSHGSHTLVVDDTRGSLRAHVSLDAAAGQGAPFRIAVPITFPDGQPFGELVGFDDRDPSIDLEHASTQARVFAILLGALAAAEATLARERRVTELSSGLSDPLTGLATRQGWEQRLRRDEQFCREFGEPAAVMLIELHGLERSNELHGHSAGDEHLRIAGTVVREVLGDRHFGAHVGGNRLGAVMIGVSDHEVTELERVTRQALETSEVAATIGIGRRRPEAGFDGAISMADADIEAGQSARESATADADKTAALIVALECGAIRAYFQPIVDLRTGTVVTVEALARWHSPDGIREPDQFLPLLQQAGLLGALFDRILDDGLEKLVEFRQIVPDLQLAVNFEFDTKPVNSLHDAVLERLPHPQPPPQ
;
A
#
# COMPACT_ATOMS: atom_id res chain seq x y z
N MET A 1 -0.14 45.49 2.99
CA MET A 1 0.22 44.09 2.72
C MET A 1 -1.07 43.30 2.84
N THR A 2 -1.74 43.08 1.71
CA THR A 2 -3.07 42.48 1.67
C THR A 2 -2.93 41.24 0.80
N ILE A 3 -2.60 40.12 1.43
CA ILE A 3 -2.56 38.80 0.80
C ILE A 3 -3.72 38.03 1.41
N GLY A 4 -4.69 37.66 0.58
CA GLY A 4 -5.89 36.93 0.99
C GLY A 4 -7.08 37.29 0.11
N ALA A 5 -6.96 37.12 -1.21
CA ALA A 5 -8.13 37.15 -2.08
C ALA A 5 -9.10 36.04 -1.65
N SER A 6 -10.38 36.37 -1.54
CA SER A 6 -11.45 35.59 -0.92
C SER A 6 -11.61 34.19 -1.53
N HIS A 7 -11.30 33.16 -0.74
CA HIS A 7 -11.61 31.75 -1.03
C HIS A 7 -12.92 31.30 -0.35
N ASP A 8 -13.72 32.29 0.06
CA ASP A 8 -14.86 32.12 0.93
C ASP A 8 -16.13 31.85 0.13
N THR A 9 -16.65 30.65 0.29
CA THR A 9 -17.89 30.22 -0.36
C THR A 9 -19.12 30.80 0.34
N THR A 10 -20.31 30.51 -0.16
CA THR A 10 -21.53 31.01 0.47
C THR A 10 -21.79 30.27 1.78
N PHE A 11 -21.50 28.97 1.86
CA PHE A 11 -21.55 28.21 3.11
C PHE A 11 -20.57 28.75 4.15
N SER A 12 -19.27 28.85 3.85
CA SER A 12 -18.26 29.29 4.83
C SER A 12 -18.53 30.69 5.37
N ARG A 13 -18.98 31.62 4.52
CA ARG A 13 -19.37 32.98 4.97
C ARG A 13 -20.63 32.99 5.83
N ALA A 14 -21.61 32.17 5.49
CA ALA A 14 -22.83 32.06 6.28
C ALA A 14 -22.53 31.43 7.65
N ALA A 15 -21.76 30.34 7.66
CA ALA A 15 -21.27 29.70 8.88
C ALA A 15 -20.49 30.70 9.73
N GLN A 16 -19.52 31.43 9.17
CA GLN A 16 -18.74 32.42 9.91
C GLN A 16 -19.63 33.48 10.59
N ARG A 17 -20.62 34.03 9.87
CA ARG A 17 -21.58 34.99 10.44
C ARG A 17 -22.45 34.38 11.54
N VAL A 18 -22.82 33.11 11.40
CA VAL A 18 -23.55 32.37 12.45
C VAL A 18 -22.68 32.24 13.70
N LEU A 19 -21.40 31.87 13.56
CA LEU A 19 -20.51 31.73 14.71
C LEU A 19 -20.29 33.08 15.42
N GLU A 20 -20.05 34.17 14.67
CA GLU A 20 -19.93 35.53 15.22
C GLU A 20 -21.21 35.97 15.97
N HIS A 21 -22.38 35.64 15.43
CA HIS A 21 -23.65 35.94 16.08
C HIS A 21 -23.84 35.13 17.37
N LEU A 22 -23.54 33.84 17.35
CA LEU A 22 -23.66 32.98 18.53
C LEU A 22 -22.65 33.37 19.62
N SER A 23 -21.42 33.69 19.23
CA SER A 23 -20.36 34.20 20.12
C SER A 23 -20.80 35.44 20.92
N THR A 24 -21.61 36.31 20.31
CA THR A 24 -22.12 37.53 20.95
C THR A 24 -23.42 37.35 21.73
N THR A 25 -24.26 36.37 21.39
CA THR A 25 -25.62 36.23 21.95
C THR A 25 -25.80 35.08 22.94
N SER A 26 -24.93 34.07 22.89
CA SER A 26 -25.06 32.85 23.71
C SER A 26 -24.25 32.86 25.01
N GLY A 27 -23.27 33.75 25.12
CA GLY A 27 -22.30 33.79 26.22
C GLY A 27 -21.11 32.82 26.08
N LEU A 28 -21.13 31.90 25.11
CA LEU A 28 -19.98 31.03 24.80
C LEU A 28 -18.99 31.76 23.90
N GLY A 29 -17.73 31.88 24.32
CA GLY A 29 -16.72 32.69 23.64
C GLY A 29 -15.97 31.99 22.49
N SER A 30 -16.21 30.71 22.26
CA SER A 30 -15.58 29.93 21.19
C SER A 30 -16.61 29.05 20.51
N TRP A 31 -16.65 29.10 19.18
CA TRP A 31 -17.57 28.37 18.33
C TRP A 31 -16.87 27.75 17.13
N ALA A 32 -17.33 26.57 16.71
CA ALA A 32 -16.83 25.91 15.52
C ALA A 32 -17.92 25.10 14.82
N VAL A 33 -17.85 25.05 13.50
CA VAL A 33 -18.49 24.00 12.71
C VAL A 33 -17.45 22.89 12.52
N CYS A 34 -17.78 21.69 12.99
CA CYS A 34 -16.93 20.53 12.89
C CYS A 34 -17.60 19.45 12.04
N ARG A 35 -16.80 18.61 11.39
CA ARG A 35 -17.28 17.41 10.72
C ARG A 35 -16.39 16.24 11.12
N ALA A 36 -17.00 15.10 11.39
CA ALA A 36 -16.31 13.89 11.79
C ALA A 36 -16.21 12.90 10.63
N ASP A 37 -15.09 12.20 10.54
CA ASP A 37 -14.84 11.09 9.63
C ASP A 37 -14.23 9.90 10.40
N SER A 38 -13.73 8.89 9.69
CA SER A 38 -13.10 7.71 10.31
C SER A 38 -11.77 8.00 11.02
N HIS A 39 -11.16 9.16 10.77
CA HIS A 39 -9.86 9.57 11.31
C HIS A 39 -9.98 10.63 12.41
N GLY A 40 -11.16 11.20 12.63
CA GLY A 40 -11.41 12.10 13.76
C GLY A 40 -12.38 13.23 13.42
N SER A 41 -12.34 14.30 14.20
CA SER A 41 -13.13 15.51 13.97
C SER A 41 -12.23 16.56 13.33
N HIS A 42 -12.67 17.19 12.26
CA HIS A 42 -11.97 18.32 11.66
C HIS A 42 -12.83 19.59 11.68
N THR A 43 -12.19 20.75 11.80
CA THR A 43 -12.87 22.05 11.82
C THR A 43 -13.09 22.56 10.40
N LEU A 44 -14.27 23.08 10.12
CA LEU A 44 -14.59 23.75 8.85
C LEU A 44 -14.48 25.26 9.00
N VAL A 45 -15.17 25.80 10.01
CA VAL A 45 -15.22 27.23 10.29
C VAL A 45 -15.09 27.40 11.80
N VAL A 46 -14.35 28.43 12.23
CA VAL A 46 -14.04 28.68 13.64
C VAL A 46 -14.16 30.17 13.92
N ASP A 47 -14.93 30.50 14.96
CA ASP A 47 -14.87 31.78 15.64
C ASP A 47 -14.36 31.52 17.06
N ASP A 48 -13.06 31.69 17.26
CA ASP A 48 -12.45 31.42 18.55
C ASP A 48 -11.70 32.64 19.06
N THR A 49 -12.30 33.31 20.04
CA THR A 49 -11.71 34.49 20.69
C THR A 49 -10.39 34.19 21.41
N ARG A 50 -10.04 32.91 21.61
CA ARG A 50 -8.86 32.45 22.34
C ARG A 50 -7.71 32.03 21.44
N GLY A 51 -7.97 31.82 20.14
CA GLY A 51 -6.99 31.31 19.19
C GLY A 51 -6.52 29.86 19.45
N SER A 52 -7.31 29.08 20.20
CA SER A 52 -7.09 27.66 20.50
C SER A 52 -7.48 26.73 19.33
N LEU A 53 -8.44 27.16 18.51
CA LEU A 53 -8.87 26.46 17.30
C LEU A 53 -8.43 27.20 16.04
N ARG A 54 -8.22 26.42 14.97
CA ARG A 54 -8.00 26.92 13.61
C ARG A 54 -9.02 26.26 12.69
N ALA A 55 -9.39 26.92 11.61
CA ALA A 55 -10.24 26.33 10.57
C ALA A 55 -9.41 25.37 9.68
N HIS A 56 -10.07 24.34 9.13
CA HIS A 56 -9.50 23.33 8.25
C HIS A 56 -8.34 22.54 8.86
N VAL A 57 -8.47 22.17 10.13
CA VAL A 57 -7.53 21.28 10.80
C VAL A 57 -8.26 20.12 11.46
N SER A 58 -7.59 18.98 11.49
CA SER A 58 -7.96 17.77 12.21
C SER A 58 -7.69 17.99 13.69
N LEU A 59 -8.58 17.48 14.52
CA LEU A 59 -8.49 17.54 15.96
C LEU A 59 -8.30 16.12 16.49
N ASP A 60 -7.35 15.96 17.40
CA ASP A 60 -7.14 14.70 18.13
C ASP A 60 -8.31 14.35 19.07
N ALA A 61 -9.12 15.37 19.40
CA ALA A 61 -10.23 15.35 20.34
C ALA A 61 -11.36 16.23 19.81
N ALA A 62 -12.60 15.97 20.22
CA ALA A 62 -13.73 16.81 19.79
C ALA A 62 -13.51 18.28 20.21
N ALA A 63 -13.98 19.23 19.40
CA ALA A 63 -13.83 20.65 19.74
C ALA A 63 -14.41 20.96 21.13
N GLY A 64 -13.65 21.68 21.95
CA GLY A 64 -14.00 22.01 23.34
C GLY A 64 -14.05 20.80 24.28
N GLN A 65 -13.51 19.63 23.90
CA GLN A 65 -13.49 18.47 24.78
C GLN A 65 -12.70 18.79 26.06
N GLY A 66 -13.37 18.63 27.22
CA GLY A 66 -12.82 18.98 28.53
C GLY A 66 -13.20 20.38 29.03
N ALA A 67 -13.83 21.22 28.20
CA ALA A 67 -14.39 22.50 28.64
C ALA A 67 -15.58 22.27 29.59
N PRO A 68 -15.70 23.02 30.70
CA PRO A 68 -16.80 22.89 31.65
C PRO A 68 -18.15 23.33 31.07
N PHE A 69 -18.13 24.25 30.10
CA PHE A 69 -19.32 24.73 29.39
C PHE A 69 -19.19 24.36 27.93
N ARG A 70 -19.93 23.35 27.49
CA ARG A 70 -19.88 22.87 26.10
C ARG A 70 -21.27 22.45 25.63
N ILE A 71 -21.60 22.85 24.40
CA ILE A 71 -22.73 22.34 23.64
C ILE A 71 -22.25 21.83 22.29
N ALA A 72 -22.90 20.78 21.80
CA ALA A 72 -22.73 20.28 20.45
C ALA A 72 -24.12 19.98 19.88
N VAL A 73 -24.41 20.57 18.73
CA VAL A 73 -25.70 20.43 18.06
C VAL A 73 -25.46 19.83 16.68
N PRO A 74 -26.13 18.72 16.32
CA PRO A 74 -25.93 18.10 15.01
C PRO A 74 -26.45 19.01 13.90
N ILE A 75 -25.66 19.13 12.85
CA ILE A 75 -26.04 19.69 11.56
C ILE A 75 -26.37 18.51 10.64
N THR A 76 -27.62 18.43 10.20
CA THR A 76 -28.10 17.39 9.29
C THR A 76 -28.56 18.00 8.00
N PHE A 77 -28.36 17.30 6.89
CA PHE A 77 -29.02 17.61 5.64
C PHE A 77 -30.55 17.46 5.77
N PRO A 78 -31.34 18.07 4.85
CA PRO A 78 -32.80 17.98 4.88
C PRO A 78 -33.36 16.55 4.78
N ASP A 79 -32.59 15.61 4.23
CA ASP A 79 -32.92 14.19 4.12
C ASP A 79 -32.60 13.38 5.39
N GLY A 80 -32.05 14.03 6.42
CA GLY A 80 -31.68 13.43 7.70
C GLY A 80 -30.26 12.87 7.74
N GLN A 81 -29.48 12.93 6.65
CA GLN A 81 -28.08 12.51 6.68
C GLN A 81 -27.24 13.47 7.56
N PRO A 82 -26.29 12.94 8.35
CA PRO A 82 -25.40 13.78 9.14
C PRO A 82 -24.43 14.55 8.24
N PHE A 83 -24.30 15.85 8.47
CA PHE A 83 -23.28 16.68 7.81
C PHE A 83 -22.12 16.99 8.77
N GLY A 84 -22.43 17.37 10.01
CA GLY A 84 -21.43 17.76 10.99
C GLY A 84 -22.06 18.18 12.31
N GLU A 85 -21.32 18.94 13.12
CA GLU A 85 -21.77 19.48 14.40
C GLU A 85 -21.44 20.97 14.51
N LEU A 86 -22.36 21.72 15.09
CA LEU A 86 -22.13 23.09 15.56
C LEU A 86 -21.78 23.02 17.04
N VAL A 87 -20.54 23.36 17.37
CA VAL A 87 -19.97 23.22 18.72
C VAL A 87 -19.69 24.59 19.30
N GLY A 88 -20.15 24.83 20.52
CA GLY A 88 -19.85 26.04 21.28
C GLY A 88 -19.29 25.67 22.66
N PHE A 89 -18.26 26.38 23.13
CA PHE A 89 -17.65 26.10 24.42
C PHE A 89 -17.04 27.34 25.10
N ASP A 90 -16.92 27.31 26.43
CA ASP A 90 -16.18 28.26 27.24
C ASP A 90 -15.70 27.61 28.58
N ASP A 91 -14.80 28.28 29.29
CA ASP A 91 -14.13 27.79 30.52
C ASP A 91 -14.27 28.77 31.71
N ARG A 92 -14.81 29.98 31.47
CA ARG A 92 -14.63 31.12 32.38
C ARG A 92 -15.89 31.53 33.12
N ASP A 93 -17.07 31.24 32.56
CA ASP A 93 -18.32 31.81 33.06
C ASP A 93 -19.35 30.74 33.47
N PRO A 94 -19.57 30.53 34.78
CA PRO A 94 -20.57 29.61 35.30
C PRO A 94 -22.01 30.10 35.18
N SER A 95 -22.24 31.32 34.70
CA SER A 95 -23.59 31.90 34.51
C SER A 95 -24.18 31.67 33.12
N ILE A 96 -23.45 30.99 32.22
CA ILE A 96 -23.91 30.71 30.86
C ILE A 96 -25.13 29.80 30.90
N ASP A 97 -26.23 30.26 30.30
CA ASP A 97 -27.42 29.45 30.06
C ASP A 97 -27.21 28.54 28.83
N LEU A 98 -26.72 27.33 29.09
CA LEU A 98 -26.46 26.33 28.05
C LEU A 98 -27.73 25.85 27.33
N GLU A 99 -28.89 25.89 27.98
CA GLU A 99 -30.16 25.50 27.35
C GLU A 99 -30.60 26.54 26.32
N HIS A 100 -30.48 27.83 26.67
CA HIS A 100 -30.73 28.93 25.75
C HIS A 100 -29.74 28.90 24.57
N ALA A 101 -28.45 28.77 24.85
CA ALA A 101 -27.40 28.68 23.82
C ALA A 101 -27.64 27.48 22.87
N SER A 102 -27.99 26.32 23.41
CA SER A 102 -28.30 25.12 22.62
C SER A 102 -29.53 25.31 21.74
N THR A 103 -30.55 26.03 22.23
CA THR A 103 -31.77 26.31 21.47
C THR A 103 -31.52 27.28 20.31
N GLN A 104 -30.73 28.33 20.53
CA GLN A 104 -30.28 29.22 19.45
C GLN A 104 -29.46 28.44 18.40
N ALA A 105 -28.48 27.65 18.84
CA ALA A 105 -27.63 26.85 17.97
C ALA A 105 -28.42 25.85 17.10
N ARG A 106 -29.50 25.24 17.63
CA ARG A 106 -30.39 24.34 16.86
C ARG A 106 -31.02 25.00 15.65
N VAL A 107 -31.47 26.25 15.77
CA VAL A 107 -32.07 26.97 14.63
C VAL A 107 -31.04 27.17 13.52
N PHE A 108 -29.84 27.62 13.88
CA PHE A 108 -28.78 27.84 12.91
C PHE A 108 -28.23 26.53 12.33
N ALA A 109 -28.15 25.46 13.12
CA ALA A 109 -27.72 24.15 12.63
C ALA A 109 -28.64 23.65 11.50
N ILE A 110 -29.96 23.82 11.62
CA ILE A 110 -30.92 23.47 10.56
C ILE A 110 -30.67 24.30 9.30
N LEU A 111 -30.48 25.62 9.44
CA LEU A 111 -30.22 26.51 8.30
C LEU A 111 -28.90 26.20 7.59
N LEU A 112 -27.85 25.93 8.37
CA LEU A 112 -26.55 25.54 7.84
C LEU A 112 -26.62 24.19 7.12
N GLY A 113 -27.36 23.22 7.65
CA GLY A 113 -27.58 21.93 7.01
C GLY A 113 -28.30 22.05 5.66
N ALA A 114 -29.36 22.88 5.59
CA ALA A 114 -30.06 23.15 4.34
C ALA A 114 -29.16 23.87 3.30
N LEU A 115 -28.36 24.84 3.74
CA LEU A 115 -27.42 25.56 2.87
C LEU A 115 -26.32 24.62 2.34
N ALA A 116 -25.73 23.81 3.23
CA ALA A 116 -24.71 22.83 2.86
C ALA A 116 -25.24 21.83 1.83
N ALA A 117 -26.46 21.32 2.01
CA ALA A 117 -27.10 20.41 1.05
C ALA A 117 -27.30 21.06 -0.33
N ALA A 118 -27.77 22.32 -0.36
CA ALA A 118 -27.98 23.05 -1.61
C ALA A 118 -26.65 23.29 -2.36
N GLU A 119 -25.60 23.74 -1.65
CA GLU A 119 -24.30 23.99 -2.27
C GLU A 119 -23.59 22.70 -2.69
N ALA A 120 -23.67 21.64 -1.89
CA ALA A 120 -23.11 20.33 -2.23
C ALA A 120 -23.76 19.75 -3.50
N THR A 121 -25.08 19.91 -3.65
CA THR A 121 -25.82 19.50 -4.84
C THR A 121 -25.34 20.25 -6.08
N LEU A 122 -25.27 21.59 -6.01
CA LEU A 122 -24.76 22.43 -7.10
C LEU A 122 -23.31 22.10 -7.46
N ALA A 123 -22.47 21.84 -6.45
CA ALA A 123 -21.08 21.43 -6.67
C ALA A 123 -20.98 20.05 -7.36
N ARG A 124 -21.86 19.09 -7.02
CA ARG A 124 -21.94 17.77 -7.69
C ARG A 124 -22.41 17.91 -9.13
N GLU A 125 -23.45 18.69 -9.40
CA GLU A 125 -23.94 18.91 -10.77
C GLU A 125 -22.87 19.53 -11.67
N ARG A 126 -22.19 20.58 -11.20
CA ARG A 126 -21.09 21.18 -11.95
C ARG A 126 -19.94 20.17 -12.19
N ARG A 127 -19.73 19.17 -11.34
CA ARG A 127 -18.67 18.16 -11.50
C ARG A 127 -18.97 17.21 -12.65
N VAL A 128 -20.25 16.93 -12.91
CA VAL A 128 -20.71 16.06 -14.00
C VAL A 128 -20.65 16.80 -15.34
N THR A 129 -21.08 18.07 -15.39
CA THR A 129 -21.25 18.82 -16.65
C THR A 129 -19.93 19.23 -17.31
N GLU A 130 -18.84 19.43 -16.55
CA GLU A 130 -17.60 20.04 -17.06
C GLU A 130 -16.58 19.04 -17.66
N LEU A 131 -16.89 17.75 -17.71
CA LEU A 131 -16.04 16.74 -18.38
C LEU A 131 -16.09 16.80 -19.92
N SER A 132 -16.85 17.74 -20.48
CA SER A 132 -17.13 17.81 -21.91
C SER A 132 -16.30 18.89 -22.60
N SER A 133 -15.07 18.55 -22.99
CA SER A 133 -14.37 18.95 -24.25
C SER A 133 -12.86 19.11 -24.05
N GLY A 134 -12.06 18.35 -24.80
CA GLY A 134 -10.62 18.60 -24.99
C GLY A 134 -9.64 18.10 -23.91
N LEU A 135 -10.12 17.43 -22.85
CA LEU A 135 -9.28 16.92 -21.75
C LEU A 135 -9.29 15.39 -21.64
N SER A 136 -9.70 14.67 -22.68
CA SER A 136 -9.59 13.20 -22.72
C SER A 136 -8.30 12.79 -23.43
N ASP A 137 -7.56 11.88 -22.83
CA ASP A 137 -6.46 11.18 -23.47
C ASP A 137 -7.02 10.14 -24.47
N PRO A 138 -6.66 10.19 -25.75
CA PRO A 138 -7.24 9.32 -26.77
C PRO A 138 -6.81 7.85 -26.66
N LEU A 139 -5.67 7.58 -26.01
CA LEU A 139 -5.13 6.22 -25.88
C LEU A 139 -5.83 5.45 -24.78
N THR A 140 -5.96 6.05 -23.60
CA THR A 140 -6.53 5.43 -22.39
C THR A 140 -8.03 5.70 -22.23
N GLY A 141 -8.54 6.77 -22.85
CA GLY A 141 -9.89 7.29 -22.62
C GLY A 141 -10.09 7.96 -21.26
N LEU A 142 -9.02 8.09 -20.46
CA LEU A 142 -9.03 8.81 -19.18
C LEU A 142 -8.85 10.31 -19.41
N ALA A 143 -8.95 11.12 -18.36
CA ALA A 143 -8.60 12.53 -18.47
C ALA A 143 -7.09 12.71 -18.70
N THR A 144 -6.69 13.81 -19.34
CA THR A 144 -5.27 14.18 -19.49
C THR A 144 -4.69 14.70 -18.18
N ARG A 145 -3.36 14.82 -18.10
CA ARG A 145 -2.67 15.51 -16.99
C ARG A 145 -3.23 16.91 -16.72
N GLN A 146 -3.59 17.66 -17.75
CA GLN A 146 -4.22 18.97 -17.58
C GLN A 146 -5.60 18.83 -16.89
N GLY A 147 -6.38 17.83 -17.28
CA GLY A 147 -7.66 17.51 -16.64
C GLY A 147 -7.49 17.10 -15.17
N TRP A 148 -6.47 16.30 -14.86
CA TRP A 148 -6.08 15.95 -13.50
C TRP A 148 -5.81 17.18 -12.63
N GLU A 149 -4.93 18.08 -13.06
CA GLU A 149 -4.57 19.28 -12.30
C GLU A 149 -5.78 20.22 -12.08
N GLN A 150 -6.63 20.38 -13.09
CA GLN A 150 -7.86 21.16 -12.96
C GLN A 150 -8.83 20.53 -11.96
N ARG A 151 -8.98 19.20 -12.02
CA ARG A 151 -9.87 18.45 -11.13
C ARG A 151 -9.41 18.55 -9.68
N LEU A 152 -8.12 18.34 -9.41
CA LEU A 152 -7.56 18.44 -8.05
C LEU A 152 -7.77 19.80 -7.42
N ARG A 153 -7.48 20.90 -8.13
CA ARG A 153 -7.68 22.25 -7.59
C ARG A 153 -9.13 22.51 -7.21
N ARG A 154 -10.05 22.06 -8.05
CA ARG A 154 -11.49 22.26 -7.87
C ARG A 154 -12.04 21.41 -6.72
N ASP A 155 -11.67 20.14 -6.70
CA ASP A 155 -12.10 19.22 -5.66
C ASP A 155 -11.45 19.53 -4.32
N GLU A 156 -10.23 20.09 -4.30
CA GLU A 156 -9.58 20.55 -3.06
C GLU A 156 -10.43 21.62 -2.40
N GLN A 157 -10.90 22.61 -3.17
CA GLN A 157 -11.77 23.64 -2.64
C GLN A 157 -13.05 23.05 -2.04
N PHE A 158 -13.71 22.14 -2.78
CA PHE A 158 -14.92 21.48 -2.32
C PHE A 158 -14.70 20.64 -1.04
N CYS A 159 -13.65 19.82 -1.01
CA CYS A 159 -13.36 18.97 0.14
C CYS A 159 -12.93 19.78 1.37
N ARG A 160 -12.20 20.87 1.16
CA ARG A 160 -11.81 21.79 2.23
C ARG A 160 -13.02 22.50 2.84
N GLU A 161 -13.93 22.95 2.00
CA GLU A 161 -15.12 23.69 2.39
C GLU A 161 -16.12 22.83 3.15
N PHE A 162 -16.46 21.66 2.60
CA PHE A 162 -17.49 20.80 3.16
C PHE A 162 -16.93 19.73 4.09
N GLY A 163 -15.61 19.54 4.17
CA GLY A 163 -15.01 18.46 4.95
C GLY A 163 -15.25 17.08 4.35
N GLU A 164 -15.38 17.02 3.02
CA GLU A 164 -15.63 15.73 2.36
C GLU A 164 -14.38 14.86 2.41
N PRO A 165 -14.51 13.59 2.86
CA PRO A 165 -13.40 12.66 2.84
C PRO A 165 -13.04 12.36 1.39
N ALA A 166 -11.74 12.32 1.11
CA ALA A 166 -11.24 12.10 -0.24
C ALA A 166 -9.92 11.33 -0.21
N ALA A 167 -9.62 10.67 -1.31
CA ALA A 167 -8.37 9.96 -1.51
C ALA A 167 -7.89 10.05 -2.95
N VAL A 168 -6.60 9.86 -3.12
CA VAL A 168 -5.89 9.73 -4.39
C VAL A 168 -5.36 8.31 -4.47
N MET A 169 -5.57 7.67 -5.62
CA MET A 169 -4.93 6.41 -5.97
C MET A 169 -4.01 6.67 -7.15
N LEU A 170 -2.75 6.27 -7.03
CA LEU A 170 -1.77 6.37 -8.10
C LEU A 170 -1.39 4.96 -8.53
N ILE A 171 -1.33 4.75 -9.84
CA ILE A 171 -1.10 3.43 -10.45
C ILE A 171 0.10 3.60 -11.36
N GLU A 172 1.19 2.92 -11.04
CA GLU A 172 2.41 2.91 -11.83
C GLU A 172 2.56 1.58 -12.55
N LEU A 173 2.49 1.62 -13.87
CA LEU A 173 2.61 0.44 -14.73
C LEU A 173 4.07 0.04 -14.93
N HIS A 174 4.33 -1.26 -14.93
CA HIS A 174 5.66 -1.84 -15.06
C HIS A 174 5.89 -2.44 -16.44
N GLY A 175 7.16 -2.56 -16.83
CA GLY A 175 7.55 -3.32 -18.03
C GLY A 175 7.21 -2.66 -19.38
N LEU A 176 6.65 -1.45 -19.37
CA LEU A 176 6.32 -0.69 -20.59
C LEU A 176 7.54 -0.45 -21.48
N GLU A 177 8.67 -0.04 -20.89
CA GLU A 177 9.91 0.20 -21.62
C GLU A 177 10.43 -1.09 -22.27
N ARG A 178 10.56 -2.17 -21.48
CA ARG A 178 10.96 -3.49 -21.99
C ARG A 178 10.01 -4.02 -23.07
N SER A 179 8.71 -3.79 -22.92
CA SER A 179 7.70 -4.14 -23.94
C SER A 179 7.93 -3.36 -25.23
N ASN A 180 8.22 -2.07 -25.13
CA ASN A 180 8.51 -1.22 -26.29
C ASN A 180 9.81 -1.62 -27.00
N GLU A 181 10.83 -2.00 -26.24
CA GLU A 181 12.11 -2.48 -26.79
C GLU A 181 11.97 -3.81 -27.55
N LEU A 182 11.18 -4.75 -27.01
CA LEU A 182 11.02 -6.09 -27.58
C LEU A 182 10.00 -6.16 -28.71
N HIS A 183 8.91 -5.40 -28.60
CA HIS A 183 7.72 -5.55 -29.46
C HIS A 183 7.27 -4.24 -30.12
N GLY A 184 8.01 -3.14 -29.91
CA GLY A 184 7.70 -1.82 -30.46
C GLY A 184 6.68 -1.03 -29.65
N HIS A 185 6.58 0.28 -29.93
CA HIS A 185 5.73 1.22 -29.19
C HIS A 185 4.24 0.83 -29.14
N SER A 186 3.72 0.17 -30.19
CA SER A 186 2.33 -0.29 -30.22
C SER A 186 2.01 -1.30 -29.12
N ALA A 187 2.99 -2.06 -28.63
CA ALA A 187 2.78 -3.00 -27.52
C ALA A 187 2.67 -2.26 -26.17
N GLY A 188 3.45 -1.20 -25.94
CA GLY A 188 3.29 -0.37 -24.76
C GLY A 188 2.00 0.43 -24.76
N ASP A 189 1.60 0.93 -25.93
CA ASP A 189 0.32 1.61 -26.12
C ASP A 189 -0.86 0.69 -25.76
N GLU A 190 -0.78 -0.59 -26.12
CA GLU A 190 -1.78 -1.58 -25.78
C GLU A 190 -1.89 -1.81 -24.26
N HIS A 191 -0.78 -1.89 -23.54
CA HIS A 191 -0.80 -1.97 -22.07
C HIS A 191 -1.45 -0.73 -21.44
N LEU A 192 -1.14 0.47 -21.94
CA LEU A 192 -1.77 1.72 -21.47
C LEU A 192 -3.27 1.74 -21.76
N ARG A 193 -3.69 1.26 -22.94
CA ARG A 193 -5.10 1.18 -23.34
C ARG A 193 -5.89 0.21 -22.45
N ILE A 194 -5.33 -0.96 -22.16
CA ILE A 194 -5.94 -1.95 -21.25
C ILE A 194 -6.04 -1.38 -19.85
N ALA A 195 -4.95 -0.84 -19.30
CA ALA A 195 -4.92 -0.23 -17.97
C ALA A 195 -5.94 0.91 -17.84
N GLY A 196 -6.01 1.80 -18.85
CA GLY A 196 -6.98 2.88 -18.89
C GLY A 196 -8.44 2.40 -18.89
N THR A 197 -8.72 1.30 -19.61
CA THR A 197 -10.05 0.67 -19.64
C THR A 197 -10.41 0.09 -18.28
N VAL A 198 -9.51 -0.68 -17.66
CA VAL A 198 -9.69 -1.24 -16.32
C VAL A 198 -9.99 -0.14 -15.31
N VAL A 199 -9.17 0.93 -15.28
CA VAL A 199 -9.35 2.03 -14.34
C VAL A 199 -10.71 2.72 -14.54
N ARG A 200 -11.12 2.96 -15.79
CA ARG A 200 -12.44 3.55 -16.08
C ARG A 200 -13.59 2.69 -15.58
N GLU A 201 -13.53 1.38 -15.81
CA GLU A 201 -14.59 0.46 -15.42
C GLU A 201 -14.72 0.35 -13.90
N VAL A 202 -13.60 0.31 -13.17
CA VAL A 202 -13.61 0.24 -11.71
C VAL A 202 -14.09 1.56 -11.08
N LEU A 203 -13.67 2.71 -11.61
CA LEU A 203 -14.07 4.02 -11.06
C LEU A 203 -15.52 4.38 -11.37
N GLY A 204 -16.05 3.93 -12.52
CA GLY A 204 -17.37 4.29 -13.03
C GLY A 204 -17.58 5.81 -13.12
N ASP A 205 -18.84 6.25 -13.07
CA ASP A 205 -19.19 7.68 -13.10
C ASP A 205 -19.03 8.38 -11.74
N ARG A 206 -18.66 7.62 -10.70
CA ARG A 206 -18.63 8.14 -9.32
C ARG A 206 -17.32 8.86 -9.02
N HIS A 207 -16.22 8.36 -9.56
CA HIS A 207 -14.85 8.82 -9.33
C HIS A 207 -14.21 9.34 -10.62
N PHE A 208 -13.06 10.01 -10.49
CA PHE A 208 -12.39 10.62 -11.63
C PHE A 208 -11.05 9.96 -11.88
N GLY A 209 -10.77 9.55 -13.11
CA GLY A 209 -9.50 8.95 -13.52
C GLY A 209 -8.78 9.78 -14.57
N ALA A 210 -7.44 9.78 -14.52
CA ALA A 210 -6.59 10.49 -15.45
C ALA A 210 -5.31 9.72 -15.80
N HIS A 211 -4.80 9.93 -17.01
CA HIS A 211 -3.42 9.64 -17.38
C HIS A 211 -2.54 10.81 -16.95
N VAL A 212 -1.77 10.61 -15.89
CA VAL A 212 -0.93 11.64 -15.27
C VAL A 212 0.34 11.87 -16.10
N GLY A 213 0.82 10.82 -16.76
CA GLY A 213 1.90 10.86 -17.74
C GLY A 213 2.74 9.59 -17.75
N GLY A 214 3.42 9.31 -18.86
CA GLY A 214 4.26 8.12 -19.00
C GLY A 214 3.49 6.84 -18.72
N ASN A 215 4.02 6.04 -17.79
CA ASN A 215 3.42 4.80 -17.27
C ASN A 215 2.43 5.01 -16.11
N ARG A 216 2.04 6.25 -15.81
CA ARG A 216 1.33 6.58 -14.56
C ARG A 216 -0.11 7.03 -14.78
N LEU A 217 -1.03 6.31 -14.14
CA LEU A 217 -2.44 6.67 -14.04
C LEU A 217 -2.76 7.17 -12.63
N GLY A 218 -3.82 7.97 -12.51
CA GLY A 218 -4.28 8.51 -11.24
C GLY A 218 -5.80 8.50 -11.13
N ALA A 219 -6.30 8.35 -9.92
CA ALA A 219 -7.71 8.46 -9.61
C ALA A 219 -7.95 9.39 -8.40
N VAL A 220 -8.98 10.23 -8.50
CA VAL A 220 -9.48 11.08 -7.42
C VAL A 220 -10.84 10.54 -6.97
N MET A 221 -10.92 10.22 -5.68
CA MET A 221 -12.11 9.67 -5.03
C MET A 221 -12.58 10.65 -3.96
N ILE A 222 -13.88 10.99 -3.96
CA ILE A 222 -14.48 11.99 -3.06
C ILE A 222 -15.75 11.41 -2.47
N GLY A 223 -16.01 11.73 -1.20
CA GLY A 223 -17.11 11.14 -0.45
C GLY A 223 -16.92 9.63 -0.33
N VAL A 224 -15.69 9.22 -0.05
CA VAL A 224 -15.31 7.82 0.12
C VAL A 224 -14.87 7.57 1.55
N SER A 225 -15.35 6.48 2.12
CA SER A 225 -14.86 5.93 3.37
C SER A 225 -13.55 5.17 3.17
N ASP A 226 -12.79 4.93 4.24
CA ASP A 226 -11.57 4.13 4.17
C ASP A 226 -11.81 2.73 3.61
N HIS A 227 -12.94 2.12 3.97
CA HIS A 227 -13.30 0.81 3.48
C HIS A 227 -13.52 0.81 1.97
N GLU A 228 -14.21 1.82 1.44
CA GLU A 228 -14.40 1.98 -0.01
C GLU A 228 -13.07 2.21 -0.74
N VAL A 229 -12.15 2.98 -0.15
CA VAL A 229 -10.81 3.20 -0.73
C VAL A 229 -10.04 1.89 -0.82
N THR A 230 -10.00 1.11 0.26
CA THR A 230 -9.33 -0.20 0.29
C THR A 230 -9.98 -1.19 -0.68
N GLU A 231 -11.31 -1.20 -0.79
CA GLU A 231 -12.00 -2.08 -1.73
C GLU A 231 -11.75 -1.67 -3.19
N LEU A 232 -11.75 -0.38 -3.51
CA LEU A 232 -11.40 0.13 -4.84
C LEU A 232 -9.96 -0.22 -5.22
N GLU A 233 -9.01 -0.09 -4.30
CA GLU A 233 -7.62 -0.50 -4.52
C GLU A 233 -7.54 -2.01 -4.82
N ARG A 234 -8.20 -2.84 -4.00
CA ARG A 234 -8.23 -4.30 -4.14
C ARG A 234 -8.81 -4.73 -5.49
N VAL A 235 -9.96 -4.15 -5.87
CA VAL A 235 -10.64 -4.44 -7.14
C VAL A 235 -9.80 -3.98 -8.32
N THR A 236 -9.18 -2.79 -8.24
CA THR A 236 -8.30 -2.27 -9.30
C THR A 236 -7.10 -3.18 -9.50
N ARG A 237 -6.43 -3.58 -8.41
CA ARG A 237 -5.29 -4.50 -8.45
C ARG A 237 -5.66 -5.83 -9.10
N GLN A 238 -6.74 -6.45 -8.65
CA GLN A 238 -7.22 -7.73 -9.20
C GLN A 238 -7.57 -7.64 -10.68
N ALA A 239 -8.20 -6.54 -11.12
CA ALA A 239 -8.58 -6.35 -12.52
C ALA A 239 -7.36 -6.12 -13.44
N LEU A 240 -6.35 -5.39 -12.96
CA LEU A 240 -5.07 -5.23 -13.68
C LEU A 240 -4.33 -6.56 -13.81
N GLU A 241 -4.25 -7.34 -12.73
CA GLU A 241 -3.63 -8.68 -12.73
C GLU A 241 -4.33 -9.64 -13.69
N THR A 242 -5.67 -9.66 -13.69
CA THR A 242 -6.48 -10.49 -14.61
C THR A 242 -6.25 -10.10 -16.08
N SER A 243 -5.89 -8.85 -16.33
CA SER A 243 -5.61 -8.33 -17.66
C SER A 243 -4.13 -8.41 -18.02
N GLU A 244 -3.32 -9.13 -17.24
CA GLU A 244 -1.87 -9.30 -17.39
C GLU A 244 -1.08 -7.97 -17.37
N VAL A 245 -1.63 -6.94 -16.73
CA VAL A 245 -0.98 -5.64 -16.56
C VAL A 245 -0.29 -5.59 -15.21
N ALA A 246 1.05 -5.66 -15.21
CA ALA A 246 1.85 -5.49 -14.01
C ALA A 246 1.84 -4.02 -13.57
N ALA A 247 1.42 -3.75 -12.33
CA ALA A 247 1.37 -2.40 -11.77
C ALA A 247 1.64 -2.39 -10.26
N THR A 248 2.15 -1.26 -9.75
CA THR A 248 2.11 -0.93 -8.32
C THR A 248 1.06 0.15 -8.11
N ILE A 249 0.27 0.00 -7.03
CA ILE A 249 -0.76 0.96 -6.64
C ILE A 249 -0.37 1.53 -5.29
N GLY A 250 -0.43 2.86 -5.16
CA GLY A 250 -0.30 3.54 -3.89
C GLY A 250 -1.49 4.43 -3.58
N ILE A 251 -1.84 4.51 -2.30
CA ILE A 251 -3.02 5.20 -1.80
C ILE A 251 -2.66 6.37 -0.88
N GLY A 252 -3.27 7.51 -1.18
CA GLY A 252 -3.11 8.75 -0.45
C GLY A 252 -4.44 9.30 0.02
N ARG A 253 -4.75 9.17 1.31
CA ARG A 253 -5.90 9.87 1.94
C ARG A 253 -5.64 11.36 2.05
N ARG A 254 -6.63 12.17 1.66
CA ARG A 254 -6.59 13.63 1.81
C ARG A 254 -6.76 13.99 3.29
N ARG A 255 -5.85 14.80 3.79
CA ARG A 255 -5.98 15.46 5.10
C ARG A 255 -6.20 16.96 4.93
N PRO A 256 -7.07 17.62 5.72
CA PRO A 256 -7.38 19.04 5.56
C PRO A 256 -6.17 19.98 5.51
N GLU A 257 -5.10 19.67 6.25
CA GLU A 257 -3.92 20.54 6.39
C GLU A 257 -2.97 20.42 5.19
N ALA A 258 -2.93 19.26 4.56
CA ALA A 258 -2.01 18.95 3.47
C ALA A 258 -2.70 18.91 2.09
N GLY A 259 -4.03 18.85 2.06
CA GLY A 259 -4.84 18.78 0.86
C GLY A 259 -4.49 17.58 -0.03
N PHE A 260 -4.85 17.70 -1.31
CA PHE A 260 -4.50 16.68 -2.31
C PHE A 260 -3.00 16.55 -2.60
N ASP A 261 -2.20 17.61 -2.41
CA ASP A 261 -0.74 17.52 -2.60
C ASP A 261 -0.13 16.55 -1.57
N GLY A 262 -0.55 16.63 -0.30
CA GLY A 262 -0.14 15.68 0.72
C GLY A 262 -0.66 14.26 0.48
N ALA A 263 -1.86 14.12 -0.09
CA ALA A 263 -2.40 12.83 -0.51
C ALA A 263 -1.52 12.20 -1.60
N ILE A 264 -1.14 12.98 -2.62
CA ILE A 264 -0.26 12.52 -3.71
C ILE A 264 1.09 12.06 -3.15
N SER A 265 1.73 12.87 -2.29
CA SER A 265 3.01 12.49 -1.67
C SER A 265 2.91 11.20 -0.85
N MET A 266 1.78 10.96 -0.18
CA MET A 266 1.57 9.71 0.55
C MET A 266 1.37 8.51 -0.39
N ALA A 267 0.64 8.69 -1.50
CA ALA A 267 0.48 7.66 -2.51
C ALA A 267 1.82 7.35 -3.23
N ASP A 268 2.67 8.36 -3.47
CA ASP A 268 4.04 8.18 -3.96
C ASP A 268 4.87 7.31 -3.01
N ALA A 269 4.89 7.64 -1.71
CA ALA A 269 5.63 6.88 -0.72
C ALA A 269 5.15 5.42 -0.60
N ASP A 270 3.85 5.19 -0.77
CA ASP A 270 3.25 3.85 -0.78
C ASP A 270 3.68 3.03 -2.02
N ILE A 271 3.78 3.68 -3.19
CA ILE A 271 4.36 3.06 -4.40
C ILE A 271 5.82 2.69 -4.18
N GLU A 272 6.65 3.61 -3.66
CA GLU A 272 8.08 3.38 -3.41
C GLU A 272 8.31 2.19 -2.46
N ALA A 273 7.50 2.09 -1.40
CA ALA A 273 7.52 0.97 -0.47
C ALA A 273 7.14 -0.34 -1.17
N GLY A 274 6.09 -0.33 -1.99
CA GLY A 274 5.65 -1.49 -2.77
C GLY A 274 6.68 -1.95 -3.81
N GLN A 275 7.37 -1.01 -4.46
CA GLN A 275 8.45 -1.32 -5.41
C GLN A 275 9.63 -1.98 -4.71
N SER A 276 10.09 -1.42 -3.59
CA SER A 276 11.20 -1.99 -2.80
C SER A 276 10.91 -3.42 -2.35
N ALA A 277 9.68 -3.68 -1.91
CA ALA A 277 9.24 -5.03 -1.53
C ALA A 277 9.24 -6.00 -2.73
N ARG A 278 8.76 -5.53 -3.89
CA ARG A 278 8.76 -6.30 -5.14
C ARG A 278 10.17 -6.61 -5.62
N GLU A 279 11.08 -5.64 -5.61
CA GLU A 279 12.49 -5.82 -6.01
C GLU A 279 13.18 -6.86 -5.15
N SER A 280 12.97 -6.82 -3.82
CA SER A 280 13.46 -7.85 -2.90
C SER A 280 12.92 -9.23 -3.23
N ALA A 281 11.61 -9.34 -3.50
CA ALA A 281 10.99 -10.62 -3.86
C ALA A 281 11.50 -11.17 -5.20
N THR A 282 11.70 -10.31 -6.21
CA THR A 282 12.28 -10.72 -7.50
C THR A 282 13.73 -11.15 -7.36
N ALA A 283 14.52 -10.45 -6.54
CA ALA A 283 15.91 -10.83 -6.29
C ALA A 283 16.03 -12.21 -5.64
N ASP A 284 15.11 -12.56 -4.73
CA ASP A 284 15.11 -13.88 -4.11
C ASP A 284 14.58 -14.97 -5.05
N ALA A 285 13.62 -14.66 -5.92
CA ALA A 285 13.17 -15.57 -6.98
C ALA A 285 14.30 -15.88 -7.99
N ASP A 286 15.03 -14.85 -8.44
CA ASP A 286 16.15 -15.00 -9.38
C ASP A 286 17.31 -15.81 -8.77
N LYS A 287 17.63 -15.57 -7.48
CA LYS A 287 18.62 -16.39 -6.76
C LYS A 287 18.19 -17.85 -6.65
N THR A 288 16.89 -18.09 -6.40
CA THR A 288 16.34 -19.44 -6.31
C THR A 288 16.39 -20.15 -7.66
N ALA A 289 16.05 -19.46 -8.75
CA ALA A 289 16.18 -20.00 -10.11
C ALA A 289 17.64 -20.33 -10.46
N ALA A 290 18.59 -19.47 -10.10
CA ALA A 290 20.02 -19.73 -10.28
C ALA A 290 20.51 -20.96 -9.50
N LEU A 291 19.97 -21.20 -8.29
CA LEU A 291 20.28 -22.37 -7.48
C LEU A 291 19.74 -23.67 -8.07
N ILE A 292 18.53 -23.65 -8.66
CA ILE A 292 17.97 -24.80 -9.38
C ILE A 292 18.89 -25.18 -10.54
N VAL A 293 19.27 -24.21 -11.37
CA VAL A 293 20.19 -24.45 -12.50
C VAL A 293 21.56 -24.93 -12.01
N ALA A 294 22.05 -24.42 -10.88
CA ALA A 294 23.32 -24.85 -10.30
C ALA A 294 23.30 -26.30 -9.80
N LEU A 295 22.17 -26.78 -9.26
CA LEU A 295 21.98 -28.18 -8.90
C LEU A 295 21.96 -29.08 -10.14
N GLU A 296 21.20 -28.69 -11.17
CA GLU A 296 21.05 -29.48 -12.41
C GLU A 296 22.35 -29.58 -13.21
N CYS A 297 23.08 -28.47 -13.34
CA CYS A 297 24.34 -28.41 -14.09
C CYS A 297 25.55 -28.95 -13.30
N GLY A 298 25.35 -29.45 -12.07
CA GLY A 298 26.42 -29.94 -11.21
C GLY A 298 27.44 -28.87 -10.81
N ALA A 299 27.00 -27.62 -10.66
CA ALA A 299 27.84 -26.54 -10.12
C ALA A 299 27.91 -26.61 -8.59
N ILE A 300 26.92 -27.23 -7.93
CA ILE A 300 26.99 -27.63 -6.53
C ILE A 300 27.54 -29.05 -6.45
N ARG A 301 28.64 -29.24 -5.71
CA ARG A 301 29.38 -30.50 -5.62
C ARG A 301 29.79 -30.84 -4.20
N ALA A 302 30.07 -32.13 -3.98
CA ALA A 302 30.64 -32.60 -2.71
C ALA A 302 32.15 -32.30 -2.62
N TYR A 303 32.55 -31.66 -1.52
CA TYR A 303 33.92 -31.60 -1.03
C TYR A 303 34.06 -32.58 0.13
N PHE A 304 35.26 -33.11 0.35
CA PHE A 304 35.48 -34.19 1.32
C PHE A 304 36.41 -33.75 2.45
N GLN A 305 35.91 -33.83 3.69
CA GLN A 305 36.70 -33.58 4.88
C GLN A 305 37.02 -34.92 5.59
N PRO A 306 38.32 -35.28 5.75
CA PRO A 306 38.70 -36.54 6.38
C PRO A 306 38.51 -36.50 7.90
N ILE A 307 38.01 -37.60 8.45
CA ILE A 307 37.87 -37.86 9.88
C ILE A 307 38.87 -38.97 10.25
N VAL A 308 39.70 -38.68 11.26
CA VAL A 308 40.86 -39.52 11.63
C VAL A 308 40.61 -40.20 12.97
N ASP A 309 40.89 -41.50 13.06
CA ASP A 309 40.94 -42.20 14.34
C ASP A 309 42.19 -41.74 15.12
N LEU A 310 41.98 -41.13 16.28
CA LEU A 310 43.05 -40.53 17.08
C LEU A 310 44.03 -41.55 17.69
N ARG A 311 43.65 -42.82 17.79
CA ARG A 311 44.48 -43.89 18.35
C ARG A 311 45.43 -44.46 17.30
N THR A 312 44.98 -44.53 16.05
CA THR A 312 45.70 -45.16 14.94
C THR A 312 46.32 -44.14 13.97
N GLY A 313 45.82 -42.91 13.96
CA GLY A 313 46.24 -41.85 13.04
C GLY A 313 45.75 -42.06 11.60
N THR A 314 44.89 -43.06 11.35
CA THR A 314 44.38 -43.38 10.03
C THR A 314 43.04 -42.71 9.76
N VAL A 315 42.80 -42.32 8.51
CA VAL A 315 41.49 -41.81 8.07
C VAL A 315 40.49 -42.97 8.07
N VAL A 316 39.37 -42.80 8.77
CA VAL A 316 38.32 -43.82 8.92
C VAL A 316 37.01 -43.44 8.21
N THR A 317 36.73 -42.14 8.09
CA THR A 317 35.52 -41.62 7.46
C THR A 317 35.85 -40.36 6.65
N VAL A 318 35.08 -40.08 5.62
CA VAL A 318 35.08 -38.78 4.91
C VAL A 318 33.69 -38.16 4.98
N GLU A 319 33.59 -36.89 5.36
CA GLU A 319 32.35 -36.14 5.35
C GLU A 319 32.20 -35.39 4.02
N ALA A 320 31.06 -35.59 3.35
CA ALA A 320 30.70 -34.88 2.13
C ALA A 320 29.99 -33.56 2.47
N LEU A 321 30.64 -32.46 2.11
CA LEU A 321 30.17 -31.10 2.37
C LEU A 321 29.87 -30.40 1.04
N ALA A 322 28.66 -29.85 0.91
CA ALA A 322 28.26 -29.13 -0.29
C ALA A 322 29.12 -27.87 -0.51
N ARG A 323 29.54 -27.64 -1.74
CA ARG A 323 30.18 -26.40 -2.19
C ARG A 323 29.59 -25.96 -3.51
N TRP A 324 29.21 -24.70 -3.60
CA TRP A 324 28.68 -24.14 -4.83
C TRP A 324 29.76 -23.37 -5.58
N HIS A 325 30.12 -23.86 -6.77
CA HIS A 325 30.98 -23.14 -7.70
C HIS A 325 30.14 -22.12 -8.48
N SER A 326 30.23 -20.87 -8.05
CA SER A 326 29.67 -19.73 -8.79
C SER A 326 30.74 -19.05 -9.63
N PRO A 327 30.37 -18.24 -10.66
CA PRO A 327 31.32 -17.42 -11.40
C PRO A 327 32.15 -16.48 -10.51
N ASP A 328 31.62 -16.09 -9.35
CA ASP A 328 32.27 -15.20 -8.39
C ASP A 328 33.19 -15.93 -7.39
N GLY A 329 33.26 -17.27 -7.46
CA GLY A 329 34.05 -18.11 -6.57
C GLY A 329 33.23 -19.21 -5.88
N ILE A 330 33.89 -19.91 -4.96
CA ILE A 330 33.28 -21.00 -4.18
C ILE A 330 32.48 -20.41 -3.03
N ARG A 331 31.21 -20.78 -2.94
CA ARG A 331 30.30 -20.38 -1.86
C ARG A 331 30.11 -21.52 -0.86
N GLU A 332 30.14 -21.15 0.41
CA GLU A 332 29.94 -22.04 1.56
C GLU A 332 28.43 -22.28 1.81
N PRO A 333 28.05 -23.41 2.43
CA PRO A 333 26.65 -23.78 2.67
C PRO A 333 25.79 -22.67 3.29
N ASP A 334 26.31 -21.94 4.27
CA ASP A 334 25.59 -20.86 4.96
C ASP A 334 25.08 -19.75 4.00
N GLN A 335 25.72 -19.60 2.83
CA GLN A 335 25.37 -18.57 1.85
C GLN A 335 24.22 -19.00 0.91
N PHE A 336 23.88 -20.28 0.84
CA PHE A 336 22.86 -20.78 -0.09
C PHE A 336 21.85 -21.78 0.50
N LEU A 337 22.17 -22.41 1.63
CA LEU A 337 21.24 -23.31 2.33
C LEU A 337 19.92 -22.63 2.74
N PRO A 338 19.90 -21.39 3.26
CA PRO A 338 18.63 -20.73 3.62
C PRO A 338 17.68 -20.58 2.42
N LEU A 339 18.23 -20.29 1.23
CA LEU A 339 17.46 -20.15 0.00
C LEU A 339 16.95 -21.52 -0.49
N LEU A 340 17.77 -22.57 -0.43
CA LEU A 340 17.34 -23.94 -0.75
C LEU A 340 16.26 -24.46 0.20
N GLN A 341 16.35 -24.10 1.49
CA GLN A 341 15.36 -24.47 2.49
C GLN A 341 14.01 -23.80 2.21
N GLN A 342 14.00 -22.48 1.95
CA GLN A 342 12.80 -21.75 1.58
C GLN A 342 12.16 -22.28 0.28
N ALA A 343 12.99 -22.73 -0.66
CA ALA A 343 12.54 -23.31 -1.93
C ALA A 343 12.13 -24.79 -1.84
N GLY A 344 12.32 -25.45 -0.69
CA GLY A 344 12.03 -26.89 -0.53
C GLY A 344 12.97 -27.82 -1.33
N LEU A 345 14.16 -27.34 -1.69
CA LEU A 345 15.12 -28.04 -2.58
C LEU A 345 16.21 -28.83 -1.83
N LEU A 346 16.16 -28.87 -0.50
CA LEU A 346 17.16 -29.58 0.31
C LEU A 346 17.22 -31.09 0.01
N GLY A 347 16.09 -31.71 -0.33
CA GLY A 347 16.05 -33.11 -0.76
C GLY A 347 16.82 -33.35 -2.06
N ALA A 348 16.72 -32.43 -3.02
CA ALA A 348 17.47 -32.50 -4.28
C ALA A 348 18.96 -32.26 -4.07
N LEU A 349 19.33 -31.34 -3.16
CA LEU A 349 20.71 -31.16 -2.73
C LEU A 349 21.27 -32.44 -2.11
N PHE A 350 20.54 -33.08 -1.20
CA PHE A 350 20.96 -34.32 -0.56
C PHE A 350 21.25 -35.41 -1.59
N ASP A 351 20.32 -35.65 -2.53
CA ASP A 351 20.49 -36.66 -3.57
C ASP A 351 21.75 -36.39 -4.40
N ARG A 352 22.00 -35.12 -4.77
CA ARG A 352 23.19 -34.72 -5.52
C ARG A 352 24.49 -34.96 -4.75
N ILE A 353 24.55 -34.58 -3.47
CA ILE A 353 25.75 -34.75 -2.64
C ILE A 353 26.00 -36.23 -2.33
N LEU A 354 24.93 -37.02 -2.18
CA LEU A 354 25.03 -38.47 -2.02
C LEU A 354 25.58 -39.12 -3.29
N ASP A 355 25.09 -38.73 -4.47
CA ASP A 355 25.59 -39.24 -5.76
C ASP A 355 27.09 -38.96 -5.92
N ASP A 356 27.52 -37.69 -5.74
CA ASP A 356 28.93 -37.30 -5.80
C ASP A 356 29.78 -38.06 -4.76
N GLY A 357 29.22 -38.25 -3.55
CA GLY A 357 29.87 -38.92 -2.44
C GLY A 357 30.09 -40.41 -2.69
N LEU A 358 29.07 -41.11 -3.19
CA LEU A 358 29.15 -42.53 -3.52
C LEU A 358 30.12 -42.79 -4.67
N GLU A 359 30.11 -41.93 -5.70
CA GLU A 359 31.07 -42.02 -6.82
C GLU A 359 32.51 -41.91 -6.31
N LYS A 360 32.81 -40.93 -5.45
CA LYS A 360 34.14 -40.76 -4.87
C LYS A 360 34.52 -41.79 -3.82
N LEU A 361 33.56 -42.34 -3.09
CA LEU A 361 33.82 -43.40 -2.12
C LEU A 361 34.41 -44.65 -2.79
N VAL A 362 33.95 -45.00 -3.99
CA VAL A 362 34.49 -46.13 -4.76
C VAL A 362 35.97 -45.92 -5.08
N GLU A 363 36.36 -44.70 -5.46
CA GLU A 363 37.75 -44.32 -5.72
C GLU A 363 38.58 -44.39 -4.44
N PHE A 364 38.10 -43.78 -3.35
CA PHE A 364 38.82 -43.75 -2.07
C PHE A 364 39.01 -45.14 -1.46
N ARG A 365 38.06 -46.07 -1.65
CA ARG A 365 38.17 -47.44 -1.16
C ARG A 365 39.23 -48.29 -1.85
N GLN A 366 39.77 -47.84 -2.99
CA GLN A 366 40.96 -48.46 -3.57
C GLN A 366 42.21 -48.22 -2.72
N ILE A 367 42.21 -47.17 -1.89
CA ILE A 367 43.31 -46.77 -1.02
C ILE A 367 43.02 -47.18 0.43
N VAL A 368 41.79 -46.95 0.91
CA VAL A 368 41.34 -47.27 2.27
C VAL A 368 40.07 -48.15 2.17
N PRO A 369 40.21 -49.49 2.17
CA PRO A 369 39.10 -50.41 1.85
C PRO A 369 37.85 -50.23 2.72
N ASP A 370 38.04 -49.92 4.00
CA ASP A 370 36.96 -49.80 4.99
C ASP A 370 36.49 -48.35 5.22
N LEU A 371 36.82 -47.43 4.30
CA LEU A 371 36.44 -46.02 4.45
C LEU A 371 34.92 -45.85 4.46
N GLN A 372 34.42 -45.05 5.40
CA GLN A 372 33.01 -44.67 5.51
C GLN A 372 32.75 -43.28 4.90
N LEU A 373 31.53 -43.05 4.43
CA LEU A 373 31.07 -41.75 3.93
C LEU A 373 29.99 -41.21 4.87
N ALA A 374 30.17 -39.97 5.36
CA ALA A 374 29.15 -39.24 6.10
C ALA A 374 28.53 -38.17 5.20
N VAL A 375 27.19 -38.12 5.14
CA VAL A 375 26.43 -37.13 4.37
C VAL A 375 25.39 -36.50 5.30
N ASN A 376 25.33 -35.17 5.32
CA ASN A 376 24.36 -34.44 6.13
C ASN A 376 22.98 -34.45 5.47
N PHE A 377 21.93 -34.69 6.27
CA PHE A 377 20.54 -34.75 5.83
C PHE A 377 19.63 -34.00 6.81
N GLU A 378 18.55 -33.40 6.29
CA GLU A 378 17.55 -32.68 7.09
C GLU A 378 16.21 -33.41 7.09
N PHE A 379 15.74 -33.78 8.29
CA PHE A 379 14.63 -34.71 8.53
C PHE A 379 13.27 -34.27 7.98
N ASP A 380 13.06 -32.99 7.69
CA ASP A 380 11.77 -32.44 7.28
C ASP A 380 11.48 -32.57 5.77
N THR A 381 12.42 -33.13 4.99
CA THR A 381 12.39 -33.06 3.53
C THR A 381 11.98 -34.37 2.83
N LYS A 382 12.06 -35.53 3.51
CA LYS A 382 11.66 -36.85 2.99
C LYS A 382 11.18 -37.78 4.11
N PRO A 383 10.12 -38.59 3.93
CA PRO A 383 9.74 -39.62 4.90
C PRO A 383 10.84 -40.68 5.02
N VAL A 384 11.19 -41.08 6.25
CA VAL A 384 12.34 -41.96 6.60
C VAL A 384 12.44 -43.24 5.75
N ASN A 385 11.31 -43.81 5.33
CA ASN A 385 11.28 -45.03 4.49
C ASN A 385 11.86 -44.81 3.08
N SER A 386 11.83 -43.58 2.55
CA SER A 386 12.35 -43.26 1.21
C SER A 386 13.87 -43.06 1.15
N LEU A 387 14.52 -42.90 2.31
CA LEU A 387 15.94 -42.56 2.40
C LEU A 387 16.83 -43.79 2.29
N HIS A 388 16.41 -44.88 2.95
CA HIS A 388 17.02 -46.20 2.79
C HIS A 388 16.91 -46.70 1.35
N ASP A 389 15.73 -46.56 0.73
CA ASP A 389 15.50 -46.96 -0.66
C ASP A 389 16.31 -46.10 -1.65
N ALA A 390 16.38 -44.78 -1.44
CA ALA A 390 17.18 -43.88 -2.27
C ALA A 390 18.69 -44.20 -2.24
N VAL A 391 19.22 -44.63 -1.09
CA VAL A 391 20.60 -45.09 -0.95
C VAL A 391 20.79 -46.45 -1.62
N LEU A 392 19.86 -47.40 -1.41
CA LEU A 392 19.94 -48.73 -2.01
C LEU A 392 19.87 -48.72 -3.53
N GLU A 393 19.03 -47.86 -4.14
CA GLU A 393 18.93 -47.72 -5.60
C GLU A 393 20.21 -47.16 -6.24
N ARG A 394 21.00 -46.39 -5.48
CA ARG A 394 22.22 -45.71 -5.96
C ARG A 394 23.50 -46.49 -5.68
N LEU A 395 23.45 -47.53 -4.85
CA LEU A 395 24.59 -48.39 -4.57
C LEU A 395 24.80 -49.39 -5.73
N PRO A 396 25.99 -49.43 -6.38
CA PRO A 396 26.27 -50.43 -7.39
C PRO A 396 26.31 -51.84 -6.77
N HIS A 397 25.54 -52.79 -7.32
CA HIS A 397 25.70 -54.21 -7.00
C HIS A 397 27.08 -54.72 -7.48
N PRO A 398 27.85 -55.54 -6.73
CA PRO A 398 27.54 -56.19 -5.45
C PRO A 398 28.24 -55.55 -4.23
N GLN A 399 27.43 -55.43 -3.17
CA GLN A 399 27.65 -55.05 -1.75
C GLN A 399 29.07 -54.72 -1.21
N PRO A 400 29.14 -53.65 -0.39
CA PRO A 400 29.65 -53.71 0.98
C PRO A 400 28.49 -53.92 1.99
N PRO A 401 28.74 -54.47 3.20
CA PRO A 401 27.70 -54.62 4.21
C PRO A 401 27.23 -53.23 4.72
N PRO A 402 25.93 -53.04 5.01
CA PRO A 402 25.47 -51.84 5.70
C PRO A 402 25.92 -51.89 7.17
N GLN A 403 26.62 -50.86 7.61
CA GLN A 403 26.76 -50.50 9.03
C GLN A 403 26.28 -49.07 9.23
#